data_AF-A0A7K1KUE4-F1
#
_entry.id   AF-A0A7K1KUE4-F1
#
_cell.length_a   1.000
_cell.length_b   1.000
_cell.length_c   1.000
_cell.angle_alpha   90.00
_cell.angle_beta   90.00
_cell.angle_gamma   90.00
#
_symmetry.space_group_name_H-M   'P 1'
#
loop_
_entity.id
_entity.type
_entity.pdbx_description
1 polymer ?
#
loop_
_entity_poly.entity_id
_entity_poly.type
_entity_poly.pdbx_seq_one_letter_code
_entity_poly.pdbx_strand_id
1 'polypeptide(L)'
;MGEMRGLGDRAERYVLKWRTRLGKETTTQHLDLLVAALLPGEWRFVKFYRSDVHPMPMPLLWISGAEDIGLVVTVLATPGGTWGYYEAQRGRHGYLFPCGNAAQAGMQIDRLLRDRINQRRPPIY
;
A
#
# COMPACT_ATOMS: atom_id res chain seq x y z
N MET A 1 -19.75 -28.32 10.78
CA MET A 1 -18.28 -28.11 10.63
C MET A 1 -17.90 -26.80 9.90
N GLY A 2 -18.78 -25.79 9.76
CA GLY A 2 -18.48 -24.52 9.07
C GLY A 2 -18.24 -23.31 9.98
N GLU A 3 -18.79 -23.31 11.20
CA GLU A 3 -18.72 -22.14 12.11
C GLU A 3 -17.35 -21.95 12.77
N MET A 4 -16.59 -23.02 12.98
CA MET A 4 -15.28 -22.93 13.65
C MET A 4 -14.21 -22.27 12.77
N ARG A 5 -14.28 -22.40 11.44
CA ARG A 5 -13.37 -21.71 10.51
C ARG A 5 -13.62 -20.20 10.49
N GLY A 6 -14.89 -19.79 10.51
CA GLY A 6 -15.28 -18.38 10.48
C GLY A 6 -14.83 -17.57 11.72
N LEU A 7 -14.75 -18.21 12.89
CA LEU A 7 -14.25 -17.57 14.11
C LEU A 7 -12.72 -17.38 14.07
N GLY A 8 -11.98 -18.38 13.57
CA GLY A 8 -10.53 -18.27 13.34
C GLY A 8 -10.19 -17.14 12.37
N ASP A 9 -10.90 -17.07 11.23
CA ASP A 9 -10.69 -16.05 10.21
C ASP A 9 -11.05 -14.63 10.70
N ARG A 10 -12.00 -14.51 11.65
CA ARG A 10 -12.34 -13.24 12.29
C ARG A 10 -11.27 -12.85 13.31
N ALA A 11 -10.88 -13.77 14.19
CA ALA A 11 -9.85 -13.53 15.19
C ALA A 11 -8.51 -13.12 14.53
N GLU A 12 -8.10 -13.81 13.47
CA GLU A 12 -6.91 -13.47 12.70
C GLU A 12 -7.02 -12.06 12.09
N ARG A 13 -8.18 -11.72 11.49
CA ARG A 13 -8.42 -10.36 10.98
C ARG A 13 -8.28 -9.28 12.06
N TYR A 14 -8.80 -9.53 13.26
CA TYR A 14 -8.65 -8.61 14.38
C TYR A 14 -7.19 -8.49 14.81
N VAL A 15 -6.49 -9.61 15.00
CA VAL A 15 -5.05 -9.62 15.36
C VAL A 15 -4.22 -8.85 14.34
N LEU A 16 -4.44 -9.07 13.05
CA LEU A 16 -3.68 -8.36 12.02
C LEU A 16 -4.05 -6.88 11.95
N LYS A 17 -5.31 -6.49 12.22
CA LYS A 17 -5.71 -5.09 12.32
C LYS A 17 -5.05 -4.41 13.52
N TRP A 18 -4.98 -5.09 14.65
CA TRP A 18 -4.25 -4.64 15.84
C TRP A 18 -2.76 -4.50 15.56
N ARG A 19 -2.13 -5.50 14.93
CA ARG A 19 -0.71 -5.44 14.59
C ARG A 19 -0.38 -4.30 13.63
N THR A 20 -1.26 -4.04 12.66
CA THR A 20 -1.09 -2.89 11.74
C THR A 20 -1.17 -1.56 12.49
N ARG A 21 -2.08 -1.42 13.46
CA ARG A 21 -2.19 -0.20 14.29
C ARG A 21 -0.97 0.02 15.18
N LEU A 22 -0.47 -1.05 15.80
CA LEU A 22 0.70 -0.98 16.69
C LEU A 22 2.00 -0.76 15.90
N GLY A 23 2.12 -1.34 14.71
CA GLY A 23 3.31 -1.21 13.86
C GLY A 23 3.31 0.04 12.97
N LYS A 24 2.80 1.18 13.46
CA LYS A 24 2.77 2.44 12.72
C LYS A 24 4.17 2.87 12.24
N GLU A 25 5.18 2.69 13.09
CA GLU A 25 6.58 2.99 12.76
C GLU A 25 7.10 2.09 11.64
N THR A 26 6.93 0.77 11.75
CA THR A 26 7.32 -0.21 10.72
C THR A 26 6.61 0.06 9.39
N THR A 27 5.33 0.38 9.44
CA THR A 27 4.52 0.75 8.28
C THR A 27 5.10 2.00 7.60
N THR A 28 5.48 3.01 8.39
CA THR A 28 6.10 4.24 7.92
C THR A 28 7.45 3.98 7.27
N GLN A 29 8.31 3.18 7.91
CA GLN A 29 9.62 2.79 7.37
C GLN A 29 9.48 2.09 6.01
N HIS A 30 8.55 1.13 5.87
CA HIS A 30 8.31 0.45 4.60
C HIS A 30 7.79 1.40 3.51
N LEU A 31 6.95 2.39 3.85
CA LEU A 31 6.51 3.40 2.90
C LEU A 31 7.64 4.35 2.49
N ASP A 32 8.52 4.73 3.41
CA ASP A 32 9.71 5.54 3.10
C ASP A 32 10.68 4.79 2.17
N LEU A 33 10.89 3.48 2.39
CA LEU A 33 11.66 2.63 1.47
C LEU A 33 11.02 2.53 0.09
N LEU A 34 9.68 2.46 0.03
CA LEU A 34 8.97 2.42 -1.25
C LEU A 34 9.13 3.74 -2.02
N VAL A 35 9.06 4.88 -1.33
CA VAL A 35 9.34 6.19 -1.93
C VAL A 35 10.76 6.20 -2.50
N ALA A 36 11.76 5.77 -1.73
CA ALA A 36 13.14 5.72 -2.20
C ALA A 36 13.30 4.84 -3.47
N ALA A 37 12.58 3.72 -3.55
CA ALA A 37 12.60 2.85 -4.73
C ALA A 37 11.92 3.47 -5.96
N LEU A 38 10.95 4.38 -5.77
CA LEU A 38 10.21 5.05 -6.84
C LEU A 38 10.77 6.43 -7.21
N LEU A 39 11.71 6.99 -6.43
CA LEU A 39 12.37 8.27 -6.71
C LEU A 39 13.04 8.38 -8.09
N PRO A 40 13.61 7.30 -8.68
CA PRO A 40 14.13 7.37 -10.04
C PRO A 40 13.07 7.64 -11.12
N GLY A 41 11.78 7.45 -10.80
CA GLY A 41 10.66 7.75 -11.68
C GLY A 41 10.13 9.17 -11.51
N GLU A 42 9.40 9.66 -12.50
CA GLU A 42 8.74 10.97 -12.49
C GLU A 42 7.43 10.99 -11.66
N TRP A 43 7.45 10.32 -10.51
CA TRP A 43 6.30 10.21 -9.62
C TRP A 43 6.31 11.29 -8.55
N ARG A 44 5.13 11.79 -8.18
CA ARG A 44 4.91 12.68 -7.04
C ARG A 44 4.41 11.87 -5.86
N PHE A 45 4.85 12.24 -4.67
CA PHE A 45 4.54 11.53 -3.43
C PHE A 45 3.93 12.47 -2.39
N VAL A 46 2.75 12.11 -1.86
CA VAL A 46 2.13 12.79 -0.72
C VAL A 46 2.03 11.81 0.45
N LYS A 47 2.78 12.12 1.53
CA LYS A 47 2.89 11.28 2.73
C LYS A 47 1.85 11.69 3.77
N PHE A 48 0.74 10.97 3.87
CA PHE A 48 -0.35 11.27 4.80
C PHE A 48 -0.13 10.74 6.23
N TYR A 49 1.09 10.30 6.56
CA TYR A 49 1.45 9.80 7.90
C TYR A 49 2.31 10.75 8.73
N ARG A 50 2.74 11.87 8.14
CA ARG A 50 3.56 12.88 8.81
C ARG A 50 2.77 14.02 9.46
N SER A 51 1.46 14.14 9.22
CA SER A 51 0.65 15.18 9.86
C SER A 51 0.19 14.77 11.25
N ASP A 52 0.71 15.49 12.23
CA ASP A 52 0.23 15.68 13.59
C ASP A 52 -1.22 16.20 13.67
N VAL A 53 -1.67 16.95 12.65
CA VAL A 53 -3.00 17.58 12.61
C VAL A 53 -4.15 16.57 12.47
N HIS A 54 -3.94 15.46 11.76
CA HIS A 54 -4.95 14.40 11.58
C HIS A 54 -4.27 13.02 11.65
N PRO A 55 -4.20 12.41 12.84
CA PRO A 55 -3.65 11.06 12.97
C PRO A 55 -4.58 10.07 12.25
N MET A 56 -4.29 9.82 10.97
CA MET A 56 -4.94 8.75 10.24
C MET A 56 -4.61 7.43 10.96
N PRO A 57 -5.60 6.54 11.16
CA PRO A 57 -5.39 5.29 11.88
C PRO A 57 -4.39 4.35 11.18
N MET A 58 -4.00 4.67 9.95
CA MET A 58 -3.13 3.90 9.07
C MET A 58 -2.24 4.87 8.28
N PRO A 59 -0.92 4.65 8.21
CA PRO A 59 -0.06 5.37 7.30
C PRO A 59 -0.45 5.16 5.84
N LEU A 60 -0.67 6.26 5.11
CA LEU A 60 -1.02 6.25 3.69
C LEU A 60 0.03 7.05 2.88
N LEU A 61 0.37 6.53 1.72
CA LEU A 61 1.22 7.17 0.73
C LEU A 61 0.43 7.31 -0.55
N TRP A 62 0.23 8.54 -1.02
CA TRP A 62 -0.30 8.77 -2.35
C TRP A 62 0.83 8.94 -3.35
N ILE A 63 0.75 8.18 -4.42
CA ILE A 63 1.69 8.21 -5.54
C ILE A 63 0.91 8.70 -6.74
N SER A 64 1.32 9.80 -7.37
CA SER A 64 0.67 10.31 -8.58
C SER A 64 1.67 10.58 -9.70
N GLY A 65 1.22 10.37 -10.93
CA GLY A 65 1.96 10.73 -12.14
C GLY A 65 1.42 12.00 -12.80
N ALA A 66 1.76 12.18 -14.08
CA ALA A 66 1.08 13.14 -14.94
C ALA A 66 -0.43 12.79 -15.07
N GLU A 67 -1.26 13.80 -15.33
CA GLU A 67 -2.71 13.63 -15.60
C GLU A 67 -3.56 13.18 -14.38
N ASP A 68 -3.12 13.46 -13.14
CA ASP A 68 -3.82 13.14 -11.88
C ASP A 68 -4.11 11.64 -11.65
N ILE A 69 -3.46 10.77 -12.41
CA ILE A 69 -3.55 9.32 -12.23
C ILE A 69 -2.66 8.94 -11.06
N GLY A 70 -3.26 8.32 -10.05
CA GLY A 70 -2.55 7.96 -8.83
C GLY A 70 -3.03 6.69 -8.15
N LEU A 71 -2.30 6.33 -7.11
CA LEU A 71 -2.50 5.15 -6.27
C LEU A 71 -2.28 5.55 -4.82
N VAL A 72 -3.26 5.25 -3.95
CA VAL A 72 -3.05 5.29 -2.50
C VAL A 72 -2.47 3.94 -2.07
N VAL A 73 -1.26 3.92 -1.53
CA VAL A 73 -0.62 2.75 -0.95
C VAL A 73 -0.63 2.82 0.57
N THR A 74 -0.88 1.69 1.21
CA THR A 74 -0.70 1.48 2.65
C THR A 74 0.07 0.19 2.88
N VAL A 75 0.55 -0.02 4.11
CA VAL A 75 1.23 -1.26 4.50
C VAL A 75 0.38 -1.96 5.56
N LEU A 76 0.09 -3.24 5.34
CA LEU A 76 -0.73 -4.05 6.23
C LEU A 76 0.06 -5.23 6.77
N ALA A 77 -0.22 -5.59 8.02
CA ALA A 77 0.23 -6.84 8.60
C ALA A 77 -0.40 -8.05 7.89
N THR A 78 0.44 -8.99 7.48
CA THR A 78 0.07 -10.28 6.87
C THR A 78 0.26 -11.44 7.85
N PRO A 79 -0.41 -12.60 7.61
CA PRO A 79 -0.15 -13.82 8.38
C PRO A 79 1.36 -14.17 8.42
N GLY A 80 1.83 -14.76 9.51
CA GLY A 80 3.24 -15.16 9.64
C GLY A 80 4.22 -14.03 9.98
N GLY A 81 3.77 -12.94 10.58
CA GLY A 81 4.66 -11.87 11.09
C GLY A 81 5.16 -10.87 10.04
N THR A 82 4.75 -11.02 8.78
CA THR A 82 5.26 -10.23 7.65
C THR A 82 4.42 -8.97 7.36
N TRP A 83 4.85 -8.18 6.38
CA TRP A 83 4.15 -6.98 5.94
C TRP A 83 3.99 -6.97 4.42
N GLY A 84 2.91 -6.39 3.93
CA GLY A 84 2.68 -6.22 2.50
C GLY A 84 2.24 -4.81 2.15
N TYR A 85 2.55 -4.37 0.94
CA TYR A 85 2.02 -3.17 0.31
C TYR A 85 0.63 -3.46 -0.26
N TYR A 86 -0.31 -2.55 -0.02
CA TYR A 86 -1.71 -2.67 -0.46
C TYR A 86 -2.21 -1.36 -1.07
N GLU A 87 -3.07 -1.46 -2.07
CA GLU A 87 -3.92 -0.37 -2.52
C GLU A 87 -4.98 -0.07 -1.45
N ALA A 88 -4.87 1.11 -0.82
CA ALA A 88 -5.65 1.45 0.37
C ALA A 88 -7.16 1.44 0.11
N GLN A 89 -7.59 1.85 -1.09
CA GLN A 89 -9.00 1.89 -1.50
C GLN A 89 -9.64 0.49 -1.56
N ARG A 90 -8.83 -0.57 -1.79
CA ARG A 90 -9.30 -1.96 -1.87
C ARG A 90 -9.08 -2.74 -0.57
N GLY A 91 -8.47 -2.11 0.44
CA GLY A 91 -8.14 -2.74 1.71
C GLY A 91 -7.33 -4.03 1.52
N ARG A 92 -7.73 -5.12 2.19
CA ARG A 92 -7.04 -6.42 2.09
C ARG A 92 -7.13 -7.10 0.72
N HIS A 93 -8.08 -6.70 -0.14
CA HIS A 93 -8.16 -7.21 -1.51
C HIS A 93 -7.23 -6.46 -2.47
N GLY A 94 -6.58 -5.39 -2.00
CA GLY A 94 -5.67 -4.56 -2.77
C GLY A 94 -4.21 -5.00 -2.69
N TYR A 95 -3.90 -6.27 -2.42
CA TYR A 95 -2.51 -6.70 -2.28
C TYR A 95 -1.70 -6.36 -3.52
N LEU A 96 -0.55 -5.70 -3.32
CA LEU A 96 0.37 -5.33 -4.38
C LEU A 96 1.62 -6.22 -4.34
N PHE A 97 2.37 -6.17 -3.23
CA PHE A 97 3.68 -6.82 -3.13
C PHE A 97 4.12 -7.01 -1.66
N PRO A 98 4.98 -7.99 -1.32
CA PRO A 98 5.52 -8.11 0.04
C PRO A 98 6.55 -7.00 0.35
N CYS A 99 6.62 -6.54 1.61
CA CYS A 99 7.53 -5.46 2.02
C CYS A 99 9.02 -5.86 2.13
N GLY A 100 9.33 -7.15 1.95
CA GLY A 100 10.70 -7.67 2.06
C GLY A 100 11.66 -7.23 0.94
N ASN A 101 11.14 -6.65 -0.15
CA ASN A 101 11.96 -6.13 -1.24
C ASN A 101 11.31 -4.87 -1.85
N ALA A 102 11.70 -3.70 -1.33
CA ALA A 102 11.16 -2.41 -1.77
C ALA A 102 11.51 -2.08 -3.22
N ALA A 103 12.67 -2.53 -3.73
CA ALA A 103 13.07 -2.29 -5.12
C ALA A 103 12.14 -3.02 -6.11
N GLN A 104 11.86 -4.31 -5.86
CA GLN A 104 10.90 -5.06 -6.68
C GLN A 104 9.47 -4.54 -6.51
N ALA A 105 9.08 -4.16 -5.29
CA ALA A 105 7.80 -3.50 -5.05
C ALA A 105 7.65 -2.22 -5.88
N GLY A 106 8.69 -1.38 -5.88
CA GLY A 106 8.75 -0.15 -6.65
C GLY A 106 8.58 -0.39 -8.14
N MET A 107 9.34 -1.34 -8.72
CA MET A 107 9.20 -1.69 -10.14
C MET A 107 7.79 -2.17 -10.50
N GLN A 108 7.16 -2.99 -9.66
CA GLN A 108 5.82 -3.49 -9.93
C GLN A 108 4.77 -2.37 -9.85
N ILE A 109 4.89 -1.47 -8.88
CA ILE A 109 4.00 -0.32 -8.72
C ILE A 109 4.20 0.71 -9.83
N ASP A 110 5.43 0.97 -10.25
CA ASP A 110 5.75 1.82 -11.40
C ASP A 110 5.07 1.29 -12.67
N ARG A 111 5.19 -0.02 -12.94
CA ARG A 111 4.50 -0.66 -14.07
C ARG A 111 2.99 -0.52 -13.97
N LEU A 112 2.40 -0.79 -12.80
CA LEU A 112 0.96 -0.64 -12.58
C LEU A 112 0.47 0.78 -12.87
N LEU A 113 1.22 1.79 -12.43
CA LEU A 113 0.87 3.19 -12.66
C LEU A 113 0.98 3.58 -14.14
N ARG A 114 2.05 3.14 -14.83
CA ARG A 114 2.20 3.35 -16.29
C ARG A 114 1.08 2.69 -17.08
N ASP A 115 0.70 1.47 -16.72
CA ASP A 115 -0.41 0.76 -17.34
C ASP A 115 -1.74 1.54 -17.15
N ARG A 116 -1.98 2.12 -15.98
CA ARG A 116 -3.14 2.99 -15.72
C ARG A 116 -3.14 4.26 -16.58
N ILE A 117 -1.98 4.89 -16.76
CA ILE A 117 -1.83 6.07 -17.64
C ILE A 117 -2.17 5.69 -19.09
N ASN A 118 -1.59 4.58 -19.58
CA ASN A 118 -1.82 4.12 -20.95
C ASN A 118 -3.28 3.73 -21.22
N GLN A 119 -3.98 3.17 -20.23
CA GLN A 119 -5.41 2.84 -20.36
C GLN A 119 -6.32 4.07 -20.40
N ARG A 120 -5.86 5.21 -19.91
CA ARG A 120 -6.65 6.45 -19.84
C ARG A 120 -6.34 7.43 -20.97
N ARG A 121 -5.20 7.31 -21.67
CA ARG A 121 -4.96 8.06 -22.89
C ARG A 121 -5.81 7.51 -24.04
N PRO A 122 -6.66 8.33 -24.70
CA PRO A 122 -7.30 7.89 -25.94
C PRO A 122 -6.22 7.61 -27.00
N PRO A 123 -6.39 6.58 -27.86
CA PRO A 123 -5.50 6.37 -28.99
C PRO A 123 -5.51 7.63 -29.87
N ILE A 124 -4.33 8.18 -30.14
CA ILE A 124 -4.17 9.26 -31.11
C ILE A 124 -4.29 8.60 -32.49
N TYR A 125 -5.41 8.83 -33.18
CA TYR A 125 -5.62 8.49 -34.58
C TYR A 125 -5.16 9.63 -35.48
#